data_AF-A0A482UP58-F1
#
_entry.id   AF-A0A482UP58-F1
#
_cell.length_a   1.000
_cell.length_b   1.000
_cell.length_c   1.000
_cell.angle_alpha   90.00
_cell.angle_beta   90.00
_cell.angle_gamma   90.00
#
_symmetry.space_group_name_H-M   'P 1'
#
loop_
_entity.id
_entity.type
_entity.pdbx_description
1 polymer ?
#
loop_
_entity_poly.entity_id
_entity_poly.type
_entity_poly.pdbx_seq_one_letter_code
_entity_poly.pdbx_strand_id
1 'polypeptide(L)'
;MKAMKDILVYNTSRRGNDDILIDKFNIDFNYAKFICLRPRTWLNDEAINFYMLMLQERDDLLCKYYIQPSTPTPSHTHTNTQRRGSHYFNSFFLTKLLENNTYTYSQVRRWTKKFDLFSKDKVFIPVNISNTHWTLCVVYVQKREIRLVCVCVHIYGLYGHGYIQSYIIDMFAYDCFYVACMVYLFV
;
A
#
# COMPACT_ATOMS: atom_id res chain seq x y z
N MET A 1 8.47 -2.07 3.08
CA MET A 1 9.79 -1.90 2.42
C MET A 1 10.96 -2.48 3.22
N LYS A 2 11.08 -2.24 4.54
CA LYS A 2 12.15 -2.84 5.37
C LYS A 2 12.23 -4.37 5.22
N ALA A 3 11.10 -5.08 5.36
CA ALA A 3 11.04 -6.53 5.12
C ALA A 3 11.50 -6.97 3.70
N MET A 4 11.17 -6.21 2.65
CA MET A 4 11.68 -6.50 1.29
C MET A 4 13.17 -6.21 1.14
N LYS A 5 13.67 -5.16 1.81
CA LYS A 5 15.11 -4.80 1.82
C LYS A 5 15.92 -5.81 2.63
N ASP A 6 15.39 -6.32 3.73
CA ASP A 6 16.04 -7.33 4.56
C ASP A 6 16.18 -8.67 3.79
N ILE A 7 15.17 -9.04 2.99
CA ILE A 7 15.27 -10.18 2.04
C ILE A 7 16.38 -9.95 1.00
N LEU A 8 16.59 -8.71 0.55
CA LEU A 8 17.64 -8.36 -0.42
C LEU A 8 19.06 -8.41 0.17
N VAL A 9 19.26 -7.93 1.40
CA VAL A 9 20.60 -7.92 2.01
C VAL A 9 21.10 -9.35 2.27
N TYR A 10 20.21 -10.29 2.55
CA TYR A 10 20.59 -11.68 2.85
C TYR A 10 20.90 -12.54 1.61
N ASN A 11 20.25 -12.29 0.46
CA ASN A 11 20.29 -13.22 -0.69
C ASN A 11 21.18 -12.81 -1.88
N THR A 12 21.85 -11.65 -1.83
CA THR A 12 22.39 -11.01 -3.05
C THR A 12 23.85 -11.29 -3.39
N SER A 13 24.56 -12.13 -2.63
CA SER A 13 25.97 -12.44 -2.94
C SER A 13 26.19 -13.68 -3.82
N ARG A 14 25.17 -14.45 -4.24
CA ARG A 14 25.38 -15.77 -4.89
C ARG A 14 24.39 -16.23 -5.98
N ARG A 15 23.46 -15.39 -6.46
CA ARG A 15 22.32 -15.86 -7.30
C ARG A 15 22.22 -15.15 -8.66
N GLY A 16 21.73 -15.88 -9.67
CA GLY A 16 21.53 -15.40 -11.03
C GLY A 16 20.32 -14.47 -11.14
N ASN A 17 20.23 -13.71 -12.23
CA ASN A 17 19.17 -12.70 -12.42
C ASN A 17 17.74 -13.29 -12.44
N ASP A 18 17.60 -14.54 -12.89
CA ASP A 18 16.31 -15.20 -13.08
C ASP A 18 15.85 -16.01 -11.86
N ASP A 19 16.69 -16.10 -10.82
CA ASP A 19 16.33 -16.82 -9.61
C ASP A 19 15.14 -16.14 -8.91
N ILE A 20 14.08 -16.91 -8.69
CA ILE A 20 12.90 -16.45 -7.95
C ILE A 20 13.31 -16.25 -6.49
N LEU A 21 13.18 -15.01 -6.00
CA LEU A 21 13.53 -14.65 -4.62
C LEU A 21 12.31 -14.70 -3.71
N ILE A 22 11.15 -14.32 -4.22
CA ILE A 22 9.87 -14.42 -3.53
C ILE A 22 8.83 -14.91 -4.54
N ASP A 23 8.15 -16.00 -4.18
CA ASP A 23 6.90 -16.43 -4.82
C ASP A 23 5.77 -16.18 -3.81
N LYS A 24 5.01 -15.11 -4.02
CA LYS A 24 3.85 -14.78 -3.20
C LYS A 24 2.81 -14.02 -4.01
N PHE A 25 1.54 -14.22 -3.67
CA PHE A 25 0.39 -13.61 -4.35
C PHE A 25 0.29 -13.97 -5.84
N ASN A 26 0.84 -15.13 -6.24
CA ASN A 26 0.94 -15.55 -7.63
C ASN A 26 1.76 -14.55 -8.49
N ILE A 27 2.79 -13.96 -7.88
CA ILE A 27 3.76 -13.07 -8.52
C ILE A 27 5.15 -13.60 -8.21
N ASP A 28 5.83 -14.06 -9.26
CA ASP A 28 7.25 -14.40 -9.19
C ASP A 28 8.07 -13.12 -9.19
N PHE A 29 8.69 -12.85 -8.04
CA PHE A 29 9.57 -11.71 -7.84
C PHE A 29 11.03 -12.19 -7.89
N ASN A 30 11.64 -12.05 -9.06
CA ASN A 30 13.04 -12.41 -9.31
C ASN A 30 13.98 -11.23 -9.03
N TYR A 31 15.30 -11.49 -9.08
CA TYR A 31 16.30 -10.47 -8.81
C TYR A 31 16.21 -9.25 -9.74
N ALA A 32 15.93 -9.44 -11.03
CA ALA A 32 15.79 -8.34 -11.98
C ALA A 32 14.68 -7.36 -11.56
N LYS A 33 13.53 -7.87 -11.08
CA LYS A 33 12.44 -7.04 -10.55
C LYS A 33 12.81 -6.32 -9.26
N PHE A 34 13.70 -6.91 -8.45
CA PHE A 34 14.21 -6.30 -7.23
C PHE A 34 15.20 -5.17 -7.46
N ILE A 35 15.82 -5.05 -8.64
CA ILE A 35 16.77 -3.98 -8.96
C ILE A 35 16.14 -2.60 -8.73
N CYS A 36 14.83 -2.45 -8.98
CA CYS A 36 14.10 -1.20 -8.77
C CYS A 36 14.08 -0.73 -7.30
N LEU A 37 14.33 -1.64 -6.34
CA LEU A 37 14.40 -1.32 -4.90
C LEU A 37 15.80 -0.85 -4.46
N ARG A 38 16.80 -0.84 -5.34
CA ARG A 38 18.13 -0.33 -5.00
C ARG A 38 18.08 1.18 -4.76
N PRO A 39 19.08 1.73 -4.04
CA PRO A 39 19.21 3.18 -3.93
C PRO A 39 19.26 3.84 -5.31
N ARG A 40 18.56 4.97 -5.47
CA ARG A 40 18.56 5.81 -6.68
C ARG A 40 17.97 5.16 -7.94
N THR A 41 17.20 4.08 -7.79
CA THR A 41 16.40 3.52 -8.89
C THR A 41 14.93 3.90 -8.75
N TRP A 42 14.23 3.92 -9.88
CA TRP A 42 12.80 4.17 -9.95
C TRP A 42 12.03 2.89 -9.66
N LEU A 43 10.97 2.99 -8.83
CA LEU A 43 10.06 1.88 -8.58
C LEU A 43 9.19 1.64 -9.82
N ASN A 44 9.02 0.36 -10.18
CA ASN A 44 8.11 -0.05 -11.25
C ASN A 44 6.74 -0.44 -10.68
N ASP A 45 5.78 -0.65 -11.59
CA ASP A 45 4.43 -1.09 -11.22
C ASP A 45 4.42 -2.41 -10.45
N GLU A 46 5.27 -3.38 -10.81
CA GLU A 46 5.32 -4.68 -10.15
C GLU A 46 5.68 -4.55 -8.67
N ALA A 47 6.67 -3.72 -8.32
CA ALA A 47 7.07 -3.49 -6.94
C ALA A 47 5.98 -2.80 -6.12
N ILE A 48 5.33 -1.77 -6.68
CA ILE A 48 4.23 -1.06 -6.01
C ILE A 48 3.03 -1.98 -5.82
N ASN A 49 2.64 -2.73 -6.86
CA ASN A 49 1.51 -3.65 -6.81
C ASN A 49 1.74 -4.79 -5.81
N PHE A 50 2.95 -5.35 -5.79
CA PHE A 50 3.33 -6.34 -4.78
C PHE A 50 3.24 -5.77 -3.37
N TYR A 51 3.70 -4.52 -3.17
CA TYR A 51 3.60 -3.85 -1.88
C TYR A 51 2.14 -3.62 -1.45
N MET A 52 1.25 -3.22 -2.36
CA MET A 52 -0.18 -3.08 -2.09
C MET A 52 -0.81 -4.40 -1.63
N LEU A 53 -0.42 -5.54 -2.23
CA LEU A 53 -0.89 -6.86 -1.81
C LEU A 53 -0.42 -7.23 -0.40
N MET A 54 0.84 -6.93 -0.05
CA MET A 54 1.33 -7.11 1.32
C MET A 54 0.60 -6.24 2.34
N LEU A 55 0.27 -4.99 1.98
CA LEU A 55 -0.52 -4.12 2.86
C LEU A 55 -1.93 -4.66 3.07
N GLN A 56 -2.56 -5.18 2.01
CA GLN A 56 -3.87 -5.81 2.11
C GLN A 56 -3.85 -7.03 3.02
N GLU A 57 -2.90 -7.94 2.83
CA GLU A 57 -2.75 -9.13 3.70
C GLU A 57 -2.58 -8.72 5.17
N ARG A 58 -1.73 -7.72 5.44
CA ARG A 58 -1.52 -7.20 6.80
C ARG A 58 -2.81 -6.62 7.38
N ASP A 59 -3.58 -5.86 6.60
CA ASP A 59 -4.84 -5.28 7.06
C ASP A 59 -5.92 -6.34 7.31
N ASP A 60 -5.98 -7.38 6.47
CA ASP A 60 -6.87 -8.52 6.66
C ASP A 60 -6.56 -9.27 7.97
N LEU A 61 -5.28 -9.44 8.31
CA LEU A 61 -4.85 -10.03 9.59
C LEU A 61 -5.27 -9.17 10.79
N LEU A 62 -5.09 -7.84 10.70
CA LEU A 62 -5.52 -6.93 11.76
C LEU A 62 -7.04 -6.98 11.93
N CYS A 63 -7.81 -6.96 10.83
CA CYS A 63 -9.26 -7.06 10.91
C CYS A 63 -9.69 -8.36 11.61
N LYS A 64 -9.08 -9.50 11.29
CA LYS A 64 -9.34 -10.78 11.98
C LYS A 64 -8.99 -10.72 13.47
N TYR A 65 -7.86 -10.10 13.82
CA TYR A 65 -7.43 -9.95 15.21
C TYR A 65 -8.45 -9.15 16.04
N TYR A 66 -9.00 -8.06 15.50
CA TYR A 66 -10.00 -7.22 16.16
C TYR A 66 -11.44 -7.78 16.10
N ILE A 67 -11.68 -8.92 15.42
CA ILE A 67 -12.98 -9.62 15.36
C ILE A 67 -13.12 -10.67 16.47
N GLN A 68 -12.09 -10.88 17.32
CA GLN A 68 -12.15 -11.90 18.37
C GLN A 68 -13.39 -11.71 19.27
N PRO A 69 -14.13 -12.80 19.56
CA PRO A 69 -15.25 -12.75 20.48
C PRO A 69 -14.71 -12.28 21.82
N SER A 70 -15.30 -11.21 22.35
CA SER A 70 -15.05 -10.79 23.72
C SER A 70 -15.20 -12.00 24.63
N THR A 71 -14.10 -12.56 25.11
CA THR A 71 -14.11 -13.28 26.38
C THR A 71 -14.77 -12.35 27.39
N PRO A 72 -15.80 -12.79 28.13
CA PRO A 72 -16.49 -11.93 29.07
C PRO A 72 -15.57 -11.66 30.27
N THR A 73 -14.69 -10.68 30.15
CA THR A 73 -13.95 -10.11 31.28
C THR A 73 -14.81 -8.99 31.90
N PRO A 74 -15.12 -9.05 33.20
CA PRO A 74 -16.15 -8.23 33.83
C PRO A 74 -15.65 -6.84 34.25
N SER A 75 -14.82 -6.21 33.43
CA SER A 75 -14.36 -4.84 33.69
C SER A 75 -13.99 -4.16 32.38
N HIS A 76 -14.63 -3.01 32.14
CA HIS A 76 -14.48 -2.07 31.03
C HIS A 76 -15.54 -2.16 29.93
N THR A 77 -16.26 -1.05 29.81
CA THR A 77 -17.18 -0.67 28.72
C THR A 77 -16.45 -0.71 27.38
N HIS A 78 -16.44 -1.85 26.72
CA HIS A 78 -15.96 -1.98 25.35
C HIS A 78 -17.03 -1.46 24.39
N THR A 79 -16.80 -0.29 23.78
CA THR A 79 -17.44 0.05 22.52
C THR A 79 -16.89 -0.91 21.46
N ASN A 80 -17.67 -1.96 21.16
CA ASN A 80 -17.38 -2.95 20.13
C ASN A 80 -17.31 -2.27 18.75
N THR A 81 -16.16 -1.67 18.44
CA THR A 81 -15.97 -0.95 17.18
C THR A 81 -15.15 -1.85 16.27
N GLN A 82 -15.85 -2.77 15.61
CA GLN A 82 -15.27 -3.67 14.63
C GLN A 82 -14.40 -2.89 13.63
N ARG A 83 -13.12 -3.28 13.49
CA ARG A 83 -12.23 -2.69 12.50
C ARG A 83 -12.76 -3.01 11.10
N ARG A 84 -13.06 -1.98 10.32
CA ARG A 84 -13.40 -2.11 8.90
C ARG A 84 -12.12 -2.26 8.09
N GLY A 85 -12.05 -3.30 7.27
CA GLY A 85 -10.93 -3.51 6.36
C GLY A 85 -10.88 -2.47 5.26
N SER A 86 -9.69 -2.29 4.69
CA SER A 86 -9.43 -1.43 3.55
C SER A 86 -9.33 -2.27 2.27
N HIS A 87 -9.33 -1.60 1.11
CA HIS A 87 -9.04 -2.24 -0.17
C HIS A 87 -7.85 -1.56 -0.85
N TYR A 88 -7.02 -2.35 -1.54
CA TYR A 88 -5.81 -1.89 -2.18
C TYR A 88 -5.85 -2.29 -3.65
N PHE A 89 -6.06 -1.31 -4.53
CA PHE A 89 -6.04 -1.53 -5.96
C PHE A 89 -4.60 -1.61 -6.49
N ASN A 90 -4.44 -2.23 -7.66
CA ASN A 90 -3.21 -2.13 -8.43
C ASN A 90 -3.11 -0.75 -9.13
N SER A 91 -1.92 -0.41 -9.62
CA SER A 91 -1.60 0.87 -10.27
C SER A 91 -2.37 1.13 -11.55
N PHE A 92 -2.91 0.10 -12.19
CA PHE A 92 -3.62 0.21 -13.46
C PHE A 92 -5.10 0.57 -13.29
N PHE A 93 -5.66 0.49 -12.08
CA PHE A 93 -7.08 0.77 -11.84
C PHE A 93 -7.49 2.16 -12.34
N LEU A 94 -6.78 3.21 -11.92
CA LEU A 94 -7.15 4.58 -12.30
C LEU A 94 -6.86 4.84 -13.77
N THR A 95 -5.74 4.30 -14.30
CA THR A 95 -5.40 4.41 -15.73
C THR A 95 -6.49 3.81 -16.61
N LYS A 96 -7.08 2.68 -16.21
CA LYS A 96 -8.19 2.05 -16.93
C LYS A 96 -9.52 2.74 -16.72
N LEU A 97 -9.74 3.35 -15.56
CA LEU A 97 -10.93 4.15 -15.29
C LEU A 97 -10.94 5.46 -16.08
N LEU A 98 -9.78 6.08 -16.31
CA LEU A 98 -9.59 7.36 -16.98
C LEU A 98 -8.81 7.22 -18.30
N GLU A 99 -9.06 6.14 -19.04
CA GLU A 99 -8.35 5.88 -20.30
C GLU A 99 -8.58 7.03 -21.30
N ASN A 100 -7.50 7.53 -21.92
CA ASN A 100 -7.52 8.68 -22.83
C ASN A 100 -8.20 9.94 -22.24
N ASN A 101 -7.97 10.20 -20.95
CA ASN A 101 -8.60 11.30 -20.19
C ASN A 101 -10.14 11.24 -20.19
N THR A 102 -10.73 10.09 -20.51
CA THR A 102 -12.16 9.88 -20.59
C THR A 102 -12.60 8.87 -19.54
N TYR A 103 -13.64 9.23 -18.78
CA TYR A 103 -14.19 8.34 -17.75
C TYR A 103 -14.85 7.11 -18.39
N THR A 104 -14.30 5.92 -18.12
CA THR A 104 -14.72 4.66 -18.74
C THR A 104 -14.95 3.57 -17.69
N TYR A 105 -16.04 3.68 -16.92
CA TYR A 105 -16.38 2.72 -15.86
C TYR A 105 -16.52 1.25 -16.34
N SER A 106 -16.96 1.04 -17.58
CA SER A 106 -17.18 -0.30 -18.15
C SER A 106 -15.93 -1.19 -18.08
N GLN A 107 -14.73 -0.62 -18.19
CA GLN A 107 -13.47 -1.34 -18.14
C GLN A 107 -13.12 -1.87 -16.75
N VAL A 108 -13.54 -1.16 -15.70
CA VAL A 108 -13.22 -1.51 -14.32
C VAL A 108 -14.41 -2.07 -13.53
N ARG A 109 -15.62 -2.10 -14.11
CA ARG A 109 -16.85 -2.59 -13.46
C ARG A 109 -16.69 -3.97 -12.79
N ARG A 110 -15.90 -4.87 -13.37
CA ARG A 110 -15.71 -6.24 -12.83
C ARG A 110 -14.69 -6.30 -11.70
N TRP A 111 -13.88 -5.26 -11.48
CA TRP A 111 -12.78 -5.27 -10.53
C TRP A 111 -13.26 -5.30 -9.08
N THR A 112 -14.44 -4.75 -8.81
CA THR A 112 -15.09 -4.77 -7.49
C THR A 112 -16.13 -5.88 -7.35
N LYS A 113 -16.27 -6.80 -8.32
CA LYS A 113 -17.37 -7.80 -8.31
C LYS A 113 -17.34 -8.74 -7.09
N LYS A 114 -16.16 -8.99 -6.52
CA LYS A 114 -15.94 -9.99 -5.46
C LYS A 114 -16.10 -9.43 -4.04
N PHE A 115 -16.29 -8.13 -3.87
CA PHE A 115 -16.36 -7.50 -2.56
C PHE A 115 -17.20 -6.23 -2.60
N ASP A 116 -17.80 -5.87 -1.47
CA ASP A 116 -18.46 -4.57 -1.35
C ASP A 116 -17.46 -3.47 -1.02
N LEU A 117 -17.24 -2.55 -1.95
CA LEU A 117 -16.35 -1.40 -1.78
C LEU A 117 -16.87 -0.43 -0.70
N PHE A 118 -18.19 -0.30 -0.54
CA PHE A 118 -18.80 0.64 0.40
C PHE A 118 -18.72 0.17 1.86
N SER A 119 -18.53 -1.13 2.08
CA SER A 119 -18.25 -1.71 3.40
C SER A 119 -16.84 -1.39 3.94
N LYS A 120 -15.94 -0.91 3.09
CA LYS A 120 -14.54 -0.67 3.45
C LYS A 120 -14.36 0.63 4.23
N ASP A 121 -13.28 0.71 5.02
CA ASP A 121 -12.89 1.97 5.67
C ASP A 121 -12.21 2.91 4.66
N LYS A 122 -11.16 2.41 4.01
CA LYS A 122 -10.35 3.14 3.04
C LYS A 122 -10.14 2.32 1.77
N VAL A 123 -9.93 3.02 0.67
CA VAL A 123 -9.52 2.45 -0.61
C VAL A 123 -8.25 3.15 -1.07
N PHE A 124 -7.19 2.37 -1.29
CA PHE A 124 -5.89 2.84 -1.73
C PHE A 124 -5.72 2.55 -3.21
N ILE A 125 -5.36 3.58 -3.98
CA ILE A 125 -5.16 3.50 -5.43
C ILE A 125 -3.80 4.14 -5.74
N PRO A 126 -2.74 3.35 -5.99
CA PRO A 126 -1.49 3.90 -6.50
C PRO A 126 -1.71 4.45 -7.91
N VAL A 127 -1.10 5.59 -8.20
CA VAL A 127 -1.23 6.26 -9.49
C VAL A 127 0.17 6.54 -10.02
N ASN A 128 0.46 5.94 -11.17
CA ASN A 128 1.66 6.20 -11.94
C ASN A 128 1.36 7.34 -12.94
N ILE A 129 1.99 8.49 -12.74
CA ILE A 129 1.90 9.64 -13.63
C ILE A 129 3.05 9.56 -14.61
N SER A 130 2.74 9.21 -15.86
CA SER A 130 3.66 9.21 -16.99
C SER A 130 4.96 8.41 -16.79
N ASN A 131 4.98 7.38 -15.94
CA ASN A 131 6.19 6.62 -15.56
C ASN A 131 7.30 7.47 -14.92
N THR A 132 6.99 8.71 -14.54
CA THR A 132 7.94 9.69 -14.01
C THR A 132 7.55 10.20 -12.64
N HIS A 133 6.39 9.81 -12.12
CA HIS A 133 5.99 10.19 -10.78
C HIS A 133 4.93 9.25 -10.19
N TRP A 134 5.10 8.88 -8.92
CA TRP A 134 4.14 8.06 -8.19
C TRP A 134 3.37 8.91 -7.18
N THR A 135 2.04 8.81 -7.24
CA THR A 135 1.13 9.37 -6.22
C THR A 135 0.22 8.28 -5.66
N LEU A 136 -0.45 8.59 -4.56
CA LEU A 136 -1.43 7.71 -3.94
C LEU A 136 -2.75 8.44 -3.79
N CYS A 137 -3.80 7.91 -4.41
CA CYS A 137 -5.16 8.33 -4.12
C CYS A 137 -5.72 7.46 -2.98
N VAL A 138 -6.27 8.12 -1.96
CA VAL A 138 -6.92 7.49 -0.82
C VAL A 138 -8.36 7.95 -0.74
N VAL A 139 -9.29 7.00 -0.88
CA VAL A 139 -10.72 7.24 -0.66
C VAL A 139 -11.07 6.84 0.76
N TYR A 140 -11.48 7.81 1.58
CA TYR A 140 -12.05 7.57 2.90
C TYR A 140 -13.55 7.36 2.73
N VAL A 141 -13.95 6.11 2.56
CA VAL A 141 -15.33 5.72 2.20
C VAL A 141 -16.33 6.26 3.21
N GLN A 142 -16.02 6.10 4.50
CA GLN A 142 -16.91 6.47 5.61
C GLN A 142 -16.98 7.99 5.82
N LYS A 143 -15.93 8.71 5.43
CA LYS A 143 -15.86 10.18 5.49
C LYS A 143 -16.35 10.85 4.21
N ARG A 144 -16.63 10.07 3.15
CA ARG A 144 -16.97 10.56 1.81
C ARG A 144 -15.95 11.57 1.28
N GLU A 145 -14.67 11.26 1.53
CA GLU A 145 -13.56 12.15 1.21
C GLU A 145 -12.55 11.43 0.32
N ILE A 146 -11.99 12.14 -0.65
CA ILE A 146 -10.92 11.66 -1.51
C ILE A 146 -9.70 12.56 -1.29
N ARG A 147 -8.55 11.96 -0.95
CA ARG A 147 -7.28 12.68 -0.80
C ARG A 147 -6.27 12.15 -1.81
N LEU A 148 -5.63 13.07 -2.50
CA LEU A 148 -4.44 12.77 -3.29
C LEU A 148 -3.22 13.09 -2.44
N VAL A 149 -2.37 12.09 -2.25
CA VAL A 149 -1.12 12.25 -1.53
C VAL A 149 0.04 12.07 -2.49
N CYS A 150 0.86 13.10 -2.57
CA CYS A 150 1.98 13.20 -3.48
C CYS A 150 3.19 13.68 -2.68
N VAL A 151 4.31 12.97 -2.81
CA VAL A 151 5.56 13.28 -2.11
C VAL A 151 6.20 14.58 -2.66
N CYS A 152 5.85 15.01 -3.88
CA CYS A 152 6.41 16.22 -4.49
C CYS A 152 5.78 17.54 -4.03
N VAL A 153 4.68 17.52 -3.25
CA VAL A 153 3.98 18.76 -2.86
C VAL A 153 4.79 19.66 -1.91
N HIS A 154 5.94 19.20 -1.40
CA HIS A 154 6.89 20.06 -0.67
C HIS A 154 8.21 20.35 -1.40
N ILE A 155 8.46 19.80 -2.59
CA ILE A 155 9.79 19.82 -3.24
C ILE A 155 9.87 20.85 -4.38
N TYR A 156 8.76 21.37 -4.90
CA TYR A 156 8.82 22.46 -5.88
C TYR A 156 9.05 23.85 -5.25
N GLY A 157 9.11 23.94 -3.91
CA GLY A 157 9.43 25.19 -3.20
C GLY A 157 10.91 25.34 -2.82
N LEU A 158 11.59 24.27 -2.40
CA LEU A 158 12.98 24.33 -1.96
C LEU A 158 13.65 22.96 -2.18
N TYR A 159 14.77 22.97 -2.90
CA TYR A 159 15.72 21.86 -3.13
C TYR A 159 15.38 20.82 -4.21
N GLY A 160 16.05 21.00 -5.36
CA GLY A 160 16.30 19.95 -6.33
C GLY A 160 17.19 18.83 -5.77
N HIS A 161 17.23 17.74 -6.53
CA HIS A 161 17.96 16.48 -6.30
C HIS A 161 17.36 15.48 -5.30
N GLY A 162 16.56 14.56 -5.84
CA GLY A 162 16.85 13.12 -5.73
C GLY A 162 16.57 12.40 -4.41
N TYR A 163 15.35 12.44 -3.86
CA TYR A 163 14.96 11.56 -2.74
C TYR A 163 13.47 11.18 -2.80
N ILE A 164 13.11 10.14 -3.55
CA ILE A 164 11.73 9.58 -3.56
C ILE A 164 11.64 8.28 -2.75
N GLN A 165 12.76 7.60 -2.51
CA GLN A 165 12.75 6.27 -1.89
C GLN A 165 12.63 6.28 -0.36
N SER A 166 13.07 7.33 0.34
CA SER A 166 12.92 7.47 1.79
C SER A 166 11.50 7.88 2.18
N TYR A 167 10.87 8.76 1.42
CA TYR A 167 9.62 9.40 1.84
C TYR A 167 8.34 8.62 1.50
N ILE A 168 8.34 7.74 0.47
CA ILE A 168 7.27 6.75 0.31
C ILE A 168 7.32 5.73 1.46
N ILE A 169 8.49 5.50 2.08
CA ILE A 169 8.54 4.70 3.30
C ILE A 169 7.97 5.51 4.46
N ASP A 170 8.36 6.79 4.59
CA ASP A 170 7.92 7.62 5.71
C ASP A 170 6.43 7.95 5.66
N MET A 171 5.82 8.28 4.52
CA MET A 171 4.39 8.60 4.46
C MET A 171 3.48 7.40 4.78
N PHE A 172 3.90 6.19 4.39
CA PHE A 172 3.21 4.94 4.74
C PHE A 172 3.61 4.43 6.14
N ALA A 173 4.78 4.82 6.64
CA ALA A 173 5.21 4.58 8.00
C ALA A 173 4.60 5.58 8.98
N TYR A 174 4.28 6.82 8.62
CA TYR A 174 3.69 7.83 9.50
C TYR A 174 2.27 7.43 9.91
N ASP A 175 1.50 6.79 9.02
CA ASP A 175 0.23 6.13 9.39
C ASP A 175 0.45 4.86 10.24
N CYS A 176 1.61 4.20 10.16
CA CYS A 176 1.97 3.10 11.06
C CYS A 176 2.60 3.58 12.38
N PHE A 177 3.23 4.76 12.41
CA PHE A 177 3.91 5.35 13.56
C PHE A 177 2.89 6.02 14.47
N TYR A 178 1.82 6.60 13.91
CA TYR A 178 0.68 7.05 14.72
C TYR A 178 -0.07 5.88 15.39
N VAL A 179 -0.14 4.72 14.73
CA VAL A 179 -0.74 3.51 15.31
C VAL A 179 0.23 2.78 16.26
N ALA A 180 1.54 2.84 16.02
CA ALA A 180 2.55 2.28 16.92
C ALA A 180 2.77 3.16 18.17
N CYS A 181 2.74 4.49 18.06
CA CYS A 181 2.84 5.40 19.19
C CYS A 181 1.58 5.39 20.08
N MET A 182 0.40 5.08 19.54
CA MET A 182 -0.82 4.91 20.35
C MET A 182 -0.84 3.59 21.14
N VAL A 183 -0.02 2.60 20.78
CA VAL A 183 0.11 1.33 21.52
C VAL A 183 1.23 1.38 22.57
N TYR A 184 2.17 2.33 22.47
CA TYR A 184 3.27 2.50 23.44
C TYR A 184 3.04 3.59 24.51
N LEU A 185 1.88 4.25 24.54
CA LEU A 185 1.53 5.26 25.55
C LEU A 185 0.42 4.81 26.53
N PHE A 186 0.03 3.54 26.49
CA PHE A 186 -0.93 2.94 27.45
C PHE A 186 -0.50 1.54 27.93
N VAL A 187 0.80 1.37 28.20
CA VAL A 187 1.35 0.37 29.14
C VAL A 187 2.45 1.05 29.95
#